data_AF-A0A6I2UPQ8-F1
#
_entry.id   AF-A0A6I2UPQ8-F1
#
_cell.length_a   1.000
_cell.length_b   1.000
_cell.length_c   1.000
_cell.angle_alpha   90.00
_cell.angle_beta   90.00
_cell.angle_gamma   90.00
#
_symmetry.space_group_name_H-M   'P 1'
#
loop_
_entity.id
_entity.type
_entity.pdbx_description
1 polymer ?
#
loop_
_entity_poly.entity_id
_entity_poly.type
_entity_poly.pdbx_seq_one_letter_code
_entity_poly.pdbx_strand_id
1 'polypeptide(L)' 'MMIYEDARRWQYTVRPGLGGTSFSVFYRKPKKSWHSVRALPWHDREIDAEADLIAYANKHQMKKVEE' A
#
# COMPACT_ATOMS: atom_id res chain seq x y z
N MET A 1 -3.22 -10.66 -2.37
CA MET A 1 -2.75 -9.40 -1.74
C MET A 1 -1.94 -8.64 -2.78
N MET A 2 -2.36 -7.44 -3.19
CA MET A 2 -1.64 -6.70 -4.24
C MET A 2 -0.40 -6.02 -3.66
N ILE A 3 0.77 -6.27 -4.25
CA ILE A 3 2.00 -5.58 -3.92
C ILE A 3 2.47 -4.79 -5.15
N TYR A 4 2.85 -3.54 -4.95
CA TYR A 4 3.47 -2.70 -5.97
C TYR A 4 4.89 -2.36 -5.55
N GLU A 5 5.83 -2.40 -6.48
CA GLU A 5 7.22 -2.03 -6.25
C GLU A 5 7.60 -0.78 -7.05
N ASP A 6 8.15 0.21 -6.36
CA ASP A 6 8.71 1.41 -6.96
C ASP A 6 10.15 1.18 -7.47
N ALA A 7 10.68 2.06 -8.31
CA ALA A 7 12.07 2.01 -8.81
C ALA A 7 13.12 1.92 -7.67
N ARG A 8 12.80 2.39 -6.47
CA ARG A 8 13.63 2.29 -5.26
C ARG A 8 13.57 0.94 -4.55
N ARG A 9 12.86 -0.05 -5.12
CA ARG A 9 12.51 -1.34 -4.48
C ARG A 9 11.68 -1.19 -3.22
N TRP A 10 10.92 -0.10 -3.11
CA TRP A 10 9.95 0.07 -2.03
C TRP A 10 8.69 -0.66 -2.41
N GLN A 11 8.16 -1.45 -1.51
CA GLN A 11 6.98 -2.27 -1.77
C GLN A 11 5.79 -1.70 -1.04
N TYR A 12 4.65 -1.66 -1.70
CA TYR A 12 3.42 -1.03 -1.24
C TYR A 12 2.30 -2.05 -1.27
N THR A 13 1.53 -2.15 -0.19
CA THR A 13 0.40 -3.09 -0.10
C THR A 13 -0.66 -2.56 0.85
N VAL A 14 -1.91 -2.95 0.65
CA VAL A 14 -3.01 -2.61 1.56
C VAL A 14 -2.93 -3.52 2.77
N ARG A 15 -3.00 -2.96 3.98
CA ARG A 15 -3.11 -3.73 5.21
C ARG A 15 -4.12 -3.13 6.19
N PRO A 16 -4.75 -3.99 7.01
CA PRO A 16 -5.58 -3.54 8.10
C PRO A 16 -4.73 -2.86 9.19
N GLY A 17 -5.31 -1.86 9.83
CA GLY A 17 -4.78 -1.17 10.99
C GLY A 17 -5.05 -1.90 12.30
N LEU A 18 -4.68 -1.24 13.39
CA LEU A 18 -4.98 -1.68 14.74
C LEU A 18 -6.50 -1.70 14.93
N GLY A 19 -7.07 -2.90 15.06
CA GLY A 19 -8.52 -3.12 15.22
C GLY A 19 -9.19 -3.86 14.06
N GLY A 20 -8.52 -4.04 12.91
CA GLY A 20 -9.03 -4.87 11.80
C GLY A 20 -10.24 -4.29 11.05
N THR A 21 -10.74 -3.13 11.44
CA THR A 21 -11.90 -2.45 10.85
C THR A 21 -11.52 -1.31 9.90
N SER A 22 -10.23 -0.98 9.79
CA SER A 22 -9.76 0.07 8.91
C SER A 22 -8.54 -0.40 8.14
N PHE A 23 -8.49 -0.09 6.84
CA PHE A 23 -7.47 -0.47 5.88
C PHE A 23 -6.80 0.80 5.37
N SER A 24 -5.49 0.72 5.18
CA SER A 24 -4.73 1.78 4.52
C SER A 24 -3.56 1.17 3.78
N VAL A 25 -2.91 1.98 2.96
CA VAL A 25 -1.73 1.56 2.22
C VAL A 25 -0.51 1.62 3.12
N PHE A 26 0.28 0.56 3.12
CA PHE A 26 1.56 0.47 3.80
C PHE A 26 2.68 0.34 2.78
N TYR A 27 3.82 0.95 3.08
CA TYR A 27 5.04 0.81 2.32
C TYR A 27 6.13 0.15 3.18
N ARG A 28 6.96 -0.70 2.58
CA ARG A 28 8.21 -1.18 3.17
C ARG A 28 9.38 -0.78 2.30
N LYS A 29 10.46 -0.38 2.96
CA LYS A 29 11.77 -0.27 2.31
C LYS A 29 12.42 -1.66 2.28
N PRO A 30 13.34 -1.93 1.34
CA PRO A 30 14.05 -3.20 1.32
C PRO A 30 14.74 -3.44 2.66
N LYS A 31 14.54 -4.62 3.26
CA LYS A 31 15.07 -5.01 4.58
C LYS A 31 14.59 -4.16 5.77
N LYS A 32 13.45 -3.48 5.65
CA LYS A 32 12.85 -2.71 6.74
C LYS A 32 11.42 -3.16 6.99
N SER A 33 10.92 -2.76 8.16
CA SER A 33 9.53 -2.94 8.54
C SER A 33 8.60 -2.11 7.66
N TRP A 34 7.33 -2.48 7.70
CA TRP A 34 6.29 -1.75 7.01
C TRP A 34 5.83 -0.52 7.78
N HIS A 35 5.47 0.53 7.05
CA HIS A 35 5.01 1.80 7.57
C HIS A 35 3.75 2.24 6.84
N SER A 36 2.80 2.88 7.53
CA SER A 36 1.60 3.43 6.89
C SER A 36 1.97 4.64 6.02
N VAL A 37 1.39 4.71 4.82
CA VAL A 37 1.52 5.85 3.91
C VAL A 37 0.64 6.99 4.43
N ARG A 38 1.23 7.95 5.14
CA ARG A 38 0.50 9.13 5.68
C ARG A 38 -0.22 9.98 4.64
N ALA A 39 0.17 9.88 3.37
CA ALA A 39 -0.44 10.64 2.29
C ALA A 39 -1.79 10.06 1.83
N LEU A 40 -2.11 8.83 2.25
CA LEU A 40 -3.34 8.15 1.89
C LEU A 40 -4.26 8.03 3.11
N PRO A 41 -5.59 8.23 2.95
CA PRO A 41 -6.53 8.09 4.03
C PRO A 41 -6.65 6.63 4.50
N TRP A 42 -7.32 6.49 5.65
CA TRP A 42 -7.76 5.19 6.15
C TRP A 42 -9.20 4.98 5.71
N HIS A 43 -9.52 3.76 5.29
CA HIS A 43 -10.84 3.37 4.82
C HIS A 43 -11.37 2.21 5.65
N ASP A 44 -12.68 2.13 5.85
CA ASP A 44 -13.27 0.98 6.54
C ASP A 44 -13.31 -0.30 5.68
N ARG A 45 -13.03 -0.17 4.38
CA ARG A 45 -13.08 -1.27 3.41
C ARG A 45 -11.72 -1.42 2.72
N GLU A 46 -11.33 -2.66 2.51
CA GLU A 46 -10.10 -3.01 1.77
C GLU A 46 -10.15 -2.49 0.33
N ILE A 47 -11.31 -2.61 -0.33
CA ILE A 47 -11.49 -2.22 -1.74
C ILE A 47 -11.19 -0.74 -1.98
N ASP A 48 -11.64 0.14 -1.09
CA ASP A 48 -11.37 1.57 -1.19
C ASP A 48 -9.86 1.84 -1.04
N ALA A 49 -9.20 1.21 -0.06
CA ALA A 49 -7.75 1.31 0.11
C ALA A 49 -6.95 0.69 -1.06
N GLU A 50 -7.47 -0.35 -1.71
CA GLU A 50 -6.88 -0.94 -2.92
C GLU A 50 -7.00 0.02 -4.11
N ALA A 51 -8.13 0.69 -4.27
CA ALA A 51 -8.30 1.73 -5.29
C ALA A 51 -7.29 2.87 -5.10
N ASP A 52 -7.09 3.32 -3.85
CA ASP A 52 -6.06 4.30 -3.50
C ASP A 52 -4.63 3.79 -3.81
N LEU A 53 -4.33 2.52 -3.50
CA LEU A 53 -3.04 1.91 -3.83
C LEU A 53 -2.82 1.88 -5.35
N ILE A 54 -3.83 1.51 -6.14
CA ILE A 54 -3.77 1.48 -7.60
C ILE A 54 -3.54 2.90 -8.13
N ALA A 55 -4.29 3.90 -7.64
CA ALA A 55 -4.12 5.28 -8.04
C ALA A 55 -2.72 5.82 -7.70
N TYR A 56 -2.23 5.48 -6.50
CA TYR A 56 -0.88 5.85 -6.04
C TYR A 56 0.21 5.18 -6.89
N ALA A 57 0.06 3.89 -7.18
CA ALA A 57 0.97 3.14 -8.02
C ALA A 57 1.04 3.72 -9.43
N ASN A 58 -0.11 4.06 -10.03
CA ASN A 58 -0.17 4.70 -11.35
C ASN A 58 0.51 6.07 -11.36
N LYS A 59 0.25 6.90 -10.34
CA LYS A 59 0.87 8.23 -10.20
C LYS A 59 2.39 8.17 -10.08
N HIS A 60 2.91 7.14 -9.42
CA HIS A 60 4.34 6.95 -9.18
C HIS A 60 5.02 5.96 -10.16
N GLN A 61 4.28 5.48 -11.17
CA GLN A 61 4.77 4.49 -12.15
C GLN A 61 5.35 3.22 -11.52
N MET A 62 4.73 2.77 -10.42
CA MET A 62 5.13 1.55 -9.72
C MET A 62 4.71 0.31 -10.52
N LYS A 63 5.48 -0.76 -10.38
CA LYS A 63 5.19 -2.03 -11.04
C LYS A 63 4.44 -2.95 -10.09
N LYS A 64 3.35 -3.55 -10.56
CA LYS A 64 2.68 -4.61 -9.81
C LYS A 64 3.64 -5.80 -9.72
N VAL A 65 3.90 -6.26 -8.51
CA VAL A 65 4.64 -7.49 -8.22
C VAL A 65 3.66 -8.41 -7.50
N GLU A 66 3.19 -9.44 -8.21
CA GLU A 66 2.44 -10.52 -7.56
C GLU A 66 3.44 -11.38 -6.78
N GLU A 67 3.12 -11.64 -5.50
CA GLU A 67 3.77 -12.67 -4.68
C GLU A 67 2.91 -13.94 -4.74
#